data_AF-A0A419F844-F1
#
_entry.id   AF-A0A419F844-F1
#
_cell.length_a   1.000
_cell.length_b   1.000
_cell.length_c   1.000
_cell.angle_alpha   90.00
_cell.angle_beta   90.00
_cell.angle_gamma   90.00
#
_symmetry.space_group_name_H-M   'P 1'
#
loop_
_entity.id
_entity.type
_entity.pdbx_description
1 polymer ?
#
loop_
_entity_poly.entity_id
_entity_poly.type
_entity_poly.pdbx_seq_one_letter_code
_entity_poly.pdbx_strand_id
1 'polypeptide(L)'
;MRVLGSLAALLFIPSLVFAATERPPCSGNLDVIKFKDSSYEMVGDVIAEEDDWVTIVPANGGRVKLKRDVISQISYDARETKQVTTTQLVDEFSHCVSRMAGGAGTFRVAKVTPEAVYLNIGALDRARPGMELNVYREGEEITDPETGRLLGREKDFVGIVQIIGVEKEYSQVVPIEANTGDFRESDTGEFLRGSPTLAVAGITNLNGDESPYGMLLSEQIIGTLKQNPEVKVVERKHLGQILRELAIEKFLLPRTPADATRGNEKPIALKTLDLKEAEPPEVPDNSLAEKLRMIKGADAVIVGTVADVNGAAAVNLRVVDTSTAAVLYSTHKVVGNPEKSIQARGLFGGIAESDEAAPEETSIETVKSKSRSETDKGDLLDRILRAIYSR
;
A
#
# COMPACT_ATOMS: atom_id res chain seq x y z
N MET A 1 -3.32 -17.30 -79.97
CA MET A 1 -2.68 -17.70 -78.70
C MET A 1 -1.96 -16.50 -78.10
N ARG A 2 -2.55 -15.86 -77.08
CA ARG A 2 -1.88 -14.82 -76.27
C ARG A 2 -1.95 -15.32 -74.82
N VAL A 3 -0.79 -15.57 -74.24
CA VAL A 3 -0.63 -16.08 -72.87
C VAL A 3 -0.63 -14.88 -71.92
N LEU A 4 -1.61 -14.84 -71.02
CA LEU A 4 -1.64 -13.91 -69.88
C LEU A 4 -0.67 -14.44 -68.80
N GLY A 5 0.39 -13.68 -68.51
CA GLY A 5 1.22 -13.89 -67.34
C GLY A 5 0.64 -13.12 -66.16
N SER A 6 0.12 -13.85 -65.16
CA SER A 6 -0.37 -13.28 -63.90
C SER A 6 0.76 -13.23 -62.88
N LEU A 7 1.12 -12.03 -62.44
CA LEU A 7 2.17 -11.77 -61.45
C LEU A 7 1.54 -11.77 -60.06
N ALA A 8 1.67 -12.87 -59.32
CA ALA A 8 1.21 -12.96 -57.93
C ALA A 8 2.25 -12.34 -56.98
N ALA A 9 1.97 -11.15 -56.47
CA ALA A 9 2.76 -10.52 -55.41
C ALA A 9 2.37 -11.13 -54.06
N LEU A 10 3.25 -11.96 -53.48
CA LEU A 10 3.13 -12.41 -52.09
C LEU A 10 3.46 -11.23 -51.15
N LEU A 11 2.44 -10.68 -50.49
CA LEU A 11 2.59 -9.76 -49.37
C LEU A 11 3.02 -10.53 -48.13
N PHE A 12 4.31 -10.43 -47.79
CA PHE A 12 4.85 -10.86 -46.50
C PHE A 12 4.38 -9.87 -45.43
N ILE A 13 3.41 -10.27 -44.60
CA ILE A 13 3.02 -9.50 -43.42
C ILE A 13 3.90 -9.98 -42.26
N PRO A 14 4.86 -9.16 -41.77
CA PRO A 14 5.63 -9.54 -40.59
C PRO A 14 4.70 -9.59 -39.38
N SER A 15 4.64 -10.77 -38.75
CA SER A 15 3.94 -10.98 -37.49
C SER A 15 4.63 -10.13 -36.42
N LEU A 16 4.00 -9.03 -36.02
CA LEU A 16 4.41 -8.26 -34.85
C LEU A 16 4.27 -9.15 -33.61
N VAL A 17 5.39 -9.70 -33.16
CA VAL A 17 5.51 -10.34 -31.85
C VAL A 17 5.42 -9.22 -30.83
N PHE A 18 4.23 -8.99 -30.29
CA PHE A 18 4.07 -8.19 -29.08
C PHE A 18 4.73 -8.96 -27.94
N ALA A 19 5.93 -8.53 -27.55
CA ALA A 19 6.53 -8.96 -26.29
C ALA A 19 5.54 -8.58 -25.19
N ALA A 20 4.96 -9.59 -24.53
CA ALA A 20 4.17 -9.39 -23.33
C ALA A 20 5.12 -8.77 -22.30
N THR A 21 4.96 -7.48 -22.05
CA THR A 21 5.70 -6.79 -20.99
C THR A 21 5.33 -7.47 -19.68
N GLU A 22 6.31 -8.14 -19.07
CA GLU A 22 6.15 -8.73 -17.74
C GLU A 22 5.70 -7.62 -16.80
N ARG A 23 4.50 -7.78 -16.22
CA ARG A 23 3.90 -6.78 -15.34
C ARG A 23 4.70 -6.74 -14.03
N PRO A 24 4.98 -5.54 -13.48
CA PRO A 24 5.82 -5.42 -12.29
C PRO A 24 5.19 -6.14 -11.09
N PRO A 25 5.98 -6.90 -10.30
CA PRO A 25 5.49 -7.55 -9.09
C PRO A 25 5.11 -6.50 -8.03
N CYS A 26 3.99 -6.70 -7.36
CA CYS A 26 3.47 -5.80 -6.33
C CYS A 26 4.10 -5.95 -4.95
N SER A 27 5.33 -6.47 -4.89
CA SER A 27 6.07 -6.54 -3.63
C SER A 27 6.73 -5.19 -3.35
N GLY A 28 6.66 -4.74 -2.10
CA GLY A 28 7.34 -3.53 -1.63
C GLY A 28 8.87 -3.62 -1.72
N ASN A 29 9.57 -2.78 -0.97
CA ASN A 29 11.00 -2.94 -0.87
C ASN A 29 11.31 -4.24 -0.15
N LEU A 30 11.91 -5.15 -0.88
CA LEU A 30 12.14 -6.48 -0.39
C LEU A 30 13.25 -6.46 0.66
N ASP A 31 12.84 -6.69 1.91
CA ASP A 31 13.74 -7.12 2.96
C ASP A 31 14.23 -8.53 2.65
N VAL A 32 15.50 -8.77 2.91
CA VAL A 32 16.13 -10.07 2.73
C VAL A 32 16.48 -10.61 4.11
N ILE A 33 15.77 -11.66 4.50
CA ILE A 33 16.05 -12.43 5.71
C ILE A 33 16.99 -13.57 5.34
N LYS A 34 18.18 -13.60 5.95
CA LYS A 34 19.14 -14.70 5.86
C LYS A 34 18.97 -15.61 7.07
N PHE A 35 18.85 -16.91 6.88
CA PHE A 35 18.68 -17.86 7.97
C PHE A 35 20.03 -18.32 8.54
N LYS A 36 20.07 -18.63 9.84
CA LYS A 36 21.25 -19.30 10.44
C LYS A 36 21.39 -20.69 9.84
N ASP A 37 22.63 -21.10 9.61
CA ASP A 37 23.01 -22.44 9.15
C ASP A 37 22.38 -22.86 7.80
N SER A 38 21.95 -21.89 6.99
CA SER A 38 21.36 -22.15 5.67
C SER A 38 21.84 -21.13 4.64
N SER A 39 21.99 -21.57 3.39
CA SER A 39 22.19 -20.68 2.23
C SER A 39 20.88 -20.08 1.71
N TYR A 40 19.75 -20.43 2.33
CA TYR A 40 18.44 -19.93 1.94
C TYR A 40 18.26 -18.47 2.39
N GLU A 41 17.71 -17.66 1.48
CA GLU A 41 17.31 -16.29 1.74
C GLU A 41 15.80 -16.15 1.46
N MET A 42 15.08 -15.49 2.36
CA MET A 42 13.68 -15.16 2.17
C MET A 42 13.55 -13.68 1.87
N VAL A 43 12.77 -13.38 0.84
CA VAL A 43 12.64 -12.05 0.27
C VAL A 43 11.18 -11.60 0.45
N GLY A 44 10.93 -10.48 1.13
CA GLY A 44 9.58 -10.01 1.46
C GLY A 44 9.56 -8.74 2.31
N ASP A 45 8.39 -8.28 2.75
CA ASP A 45 8.25 -7.09 3.61
C ASP A 45 8.17 -7.52 5.09
N VAL A 46 9.11 -7.11 5.93
CA VAL A 46 9.04 -7.33 7.38
C VAL A 46 8.01 -6.36 7.98
N ILE A 47 6.90 -6.92 8.48
CA ILE A 47 5.77 -6.14 8.99
C ILE A 47 5.70 -6.05 10.52
N ALA A 48 6.42 -6.92 11.23
CA ALA A 48 6.56 -6.84 12.69
C ALA A 48 7.83 -7.54 13.17
N GLU A 49 8.47 -6.98 14.20
CA GLU A 49 9.64 -7.54 14.85
C GLU A 49 9.46 -7.46 16.37
N GLU A 50 9.37 -8.63 16.98
CA GLU A 50 9.26 -8.90 18.41
C GLU A 50 10.58 -9.56 18.87
N ASP A 51 10.86 -9.57 20.17
CA ASP A 51 12.10 -10.14 20.72
C ASP A 51 12.34 -11.59 20.25
N ASP A 52 11.27 -12.39 20.20
CA ASP A 52 11.32 -13.81 19.84
C ASP A 52 10.93 -14.10 18.39
N TRP A 53 10.32 -13.14 17.67
CA TRP A 53 9.67 -13.40 16.39
C TRP A 53 9.77 -12.26 15.39
N VAL A 54 9.86 -12.61 14.11
CA VAL A 54 9.77 -11.68 12.98
C VAL A 54 8.62 -12.12 12.10
N THR A 55 7.71 -11.20 11.79
CA THR A 55 6.62 -11.46 10.82
C THR A 55 6.97 -10.81 9.50
N ILE A 56 7.00 -11.61 8.45
CA ILE A 56 7.28 -11.17 7.07
C ILE A 56 6.09 -11.50 6.16
N VAL A 57 5.87 -10.66 5.16
CA VAL A 57 5.02 -10.93 3.99
C VAL A 57 5.94 -11.27 2.83
N PRO A 58 6.13 -12.55 2.49
CA PRO A 58 7.00 -12.95 1.39
C PRO A 58 6.59 -12.29 0.06
N ALA A 59 7.53 -12.13 -0.87
CA ALA A 59 7.27 -11.56 -2.19
C ALA A 59 6.22 -12.35 -3.01
N ASN A 60 6.07 -13.65 -2.73
CA ASN A 60 5.05 -14.51 -3.31
C ASN A 60 3.70 -14.50 -2.55
N GLY A 61 3.56 -13.63 -1.55
CA GLY A 61 2.35 -13.44 -0.75
C GLY A 61 2.29 -14.28 0.53
N GLY A 62 1.23 -14.06 1.32
CA GLY A 62 1.02 -14.70 2.62
C GLY A 62 1.68 -13.96 3.79
N ARG A 63 1.55 -14.51 5.00
CA ARG A 63 2.24 -14.01 6.21
C ARG A 63 2.97 -15.17 6.86
N VAL A 64 4.25 -14.97 7.14
CA VAL A 64 5.11 -15.97 7.77
C VAL A 64 5.64 -15.39 9.07
N LYS A 65 5.45 -16.11 10.18
CA LYS A 65 6.04 -15.78 11.48
C LYS A 65 7.27 -16.66 11.68
N LEU A 66 8.44 -16.05 11.72
CA LEU A 66 9.76 -16.69 11.85
C LEU A 66 10.28 -16.45 13.26
N LYS A 67 10.89 -17.46 13.89
CA LYS A 67 11.57 -17.21 15.18
C LYS A 67 12.82 -16.37 14.96
N ARG A 68 13.14 -15.50 15.91
CA ARG A 68 14.34 -14.65 15.81
C ARG A 68 15.63 -15.46 15.87
N ASP A 69 15.64 -16.57 16.60
CA ASP A 69 16.79 -17.46 16.76
C ASP A 69 17.26 -18.10 15.45
N VAL A 70 16.36 -18.36 14.50
CA VAL A 70 16.69 -18.91 13.16
C VAL A 70 17.13 -17.87 12.14
N ILE A 71 17.06 -16.57 12.48
CA ILE A 71 17.44 -15.48 11.59
C ILE A 71 18.88 -15.06 11.91
N SER A 72 19.75 -15.08 10.89
CA SER A 72 21.14 -14.63 11.02
C SER A 72 21.25 -13.12 10.84
N GLN A 73 20.56 -12.59 9.83
CA GLN A 73 20.60 -11.19 9.46
C GLN A 73 19.31 -10.83 8.74
N ILE A 74 18.80 -9.62 9.02
CA ILE A 74 17.79 -8.98 8.18
C ILE A 74 18.48 -7.82 7.46
N SER A 75 18.48 -7.87 6.14
CA SER A 75 18.88 -6.75 5.30
C SER A 75 17.61 -6.05 4.86
N TYR A 76 17.28 -4.95 5.52
CA TYR A 76 16.20 -4.10 5.06
C TYR A 76 16.59 -3.43 3.76
N ASP A 77 15.63 -3.27 2.85
CA ASP A 77 15.85 -2.58 1.57
C ASP A 77 17.07 -3.13 0.79
N ALA A 78 17.30 -4.45 0.79
CA ALA A 78 18.57 -5.06 0.32
C ALA A 78 18.87 -4.89 -1.17
N ARG A 79 17.93 -4.35 -1.95
CA ARG A 79 18.18 -3.95 -3.34
C ARG A 79 18.70 -2.52 -3.31
N GLU A 80 19.82 -2.26 -4.00
CA GLU A 80 20.22 -0.89 -4.33
C GLU A 80 18.97 -0.14 -4.80
N THR A 81 18.67 0.99 -4.15
CA THR A 81 17.50 1.80 -4.46
C THR A 81 17.66 2.34 -5.88
N LYS A 82 17.22 1.53 -6.85
CA LYS A 82 17.15 1.92 -8.24
C LYS A 82 16.26 3.16 -8.27
N GLN A 83 16.83 4.27 -8.72
CA GLN A 83 16.04 5.48 -8.91
C GLN A 83 14.97 5.19 -9.95
N VAL A 84 13.72 5.42 -9.60
CA VAL A 84 12.59 5.33 -10.52
C VAL A 84 12.19 6.73 -10.97
N THR A 85 11.43 6.83 -12.05
CA THR A 85 10.78 8.09 -12.42
C THR A 85 9.48 8.28 -11.63
N THR A 86 8.98 9.51 -11.56
CA THR A 86 7.67 9.81 -10.94
C THR A 86 6.56 8.96 -11.58
N THR A 87 6.54 8.86 -12.91
CA THR A 87 5.53 8.05 -13.63
C THR A 87 5.63 6.57 -13.28
N GLN A 88 6.84 6.00 -13.24
CA GLN A 88 7.04 4.60 -12.84
C GLN A 88 6.53 4.34 -11.43
N LEU A 89 6.84 5.22 -10.46
CA LEU A 89 6.34 5.11 -9.10
C LEU A 89 4.80 5.12 -9.07
N VAL A 90 4.17 6.07 -9.75
CA VAL A 90 2.71 6.21 -9.78
C VAL A 90 2.04 5.01 -10.43
N ASP A 91 2.57 4.54 -11.56
CA ASP A 91 2.01 3.42 -12.30
C ASP A 91 2.13 2.11 -11.52
N GLU A 92 3.30 1.81 -10.96
CA GLU A 92 3.53 0.63 -10.12
C GLU A 92 2.64 0.67 -8.87
N PHE A 93 2.60 1.81 -8.17
CA PHE A 93 1.76 1.96 -6.99
C PHE A 93 0.28 1.77 -7.33
N SER A 94 -0.22 2.50 -8.35
CA SER A 94 -1.63 2.47 -8.74
C SER A 94 -2.05 1.10 -9.27
N HIS A 95 -1.16 0.38 -9.95
CA HIS A 95 -1.38 -1.00 -10.38
C HIS A 95 -1.61 -1.92 -9.18
N CYS A 96 -0.76 -1.84 -8.15
CA CYS A 96 -0.88 -2.68 -6.98
C CYS A 96 -2.10 -2.35 -6.14
N VAL A 97 -2.41 -1.05 -6.01
CA VAL A 97 -3.65 -0.60 -5.38
C VAL A 97 -4.89 -1.10 -6.14
N SER A 98 -4.86 -1.07 -7.47
CA SER A 98 -5.94 -1.59 -8.32
C SER A 98 -6.14 -3.10 -8.15
N ARG A 99 -5.05 -3.88 -8.07
CA ARG A 99 -5.15 -5.32 -7.82
C ARG A 99 -5.71 -5.65 -6.45
N MET A 100 -5.46 -4.79 -5.47
CA MET A 100 -6.13 -4.90 -4.19
C MET A 100 -7.62 -4.61 -4.30
N ALA A 101 -8.06 -3.84 -5.29
CA ALA A 101 -9.40 -3.28 -5.36
C ALA A 101 -10.44 -4.14 -6.08
N GLY A 102 -10.04 -5.08 -6.93
CA GLY A 102 -10.98 -5.83 -7.76
C GLY A 102 -10.68 -7.32 -7.80
N GLY A 103 -11.62 -8.11 -7.31
CA GLY A 103 -11.66 -9.54 -7.56
C GLY A 103 -12.99 -10.10 -7.08
N ALA A 104 -13.66 -10.89 -7.92
CA ALA A 104 -14.72 -11.76 -7.44
C ALA A 104 -14.11 -12.70 -6.40
N GLY A 105 -14.61 -12.65 -5.18
CA GLY A 105 -14.27 -13.62 -4.15
C GLY A 105 -15.30 -14.73 -4.16
N THR A 106 -14.89 -15.93 -3.76
CA THR A 106 -15.83 -17.01 -3.45
C THR A 106 -15.91 -17.18 -1.95
N PHE A 107 -17.07 -17.62 -1.48
CA PHE A 107 -17.28 -18.00 -0.09
C PHE A 107 -18.03 -19.33 -0.02
N ARG A 108 -18.02 -19.91 1.17
CA ARG A 108 -18.67 -21.16 1.52
C ARG A 108 -19.33 -21.03 2.88
N VAL A 109 -20.50 -21.62 3.02
CA VAL A 109 -21.16 -21.82 4.32
C VAL A 109 -20.32 -22.80 5.13
N ALA A 110 -19.72 -22.30 6.20
CA ALA A 110 -18.85 -23.05 7.10
C ALA A 110 -19.65 -23.78 8.19
N LYS A 111 -20.75 -23.18 8.65
CA LYS A 111 -21.61 -23.75 9.70
C LYS A 111 -23.02 -23.18 9.62
N VAL A 112 -24.01 -24.02 9.90
CA VAL A 112 -25.42 -23.61 10.03
C VAL A 112 -25.90 -23.92 11.44
N THR A 113 -26.52 -22.95 12.10
CA THR A 113 -27.18 -23.10 13.40
C THR A 113 -28.64 -22.67 13.28
N PRO A 114 -29.54 -22.97 14.24
CA PRO A 114 -30.91 -22.47 14.18
C PRO A 114 -30.99 -20.93 14.13
N GLU A 115 -30.02 -20.24 14.71
CA GLU A 115 -30.02 -18.78 14.88
C GLU A 115 -29.28 -18.03 13.76
N ALA A 116 -28.23 -18.61 13.19
CA ALA A 116 -27.39 -17.94 12.20
C ALA A 116 -26.63 -18.91 11.29
N VAL A 117 -26.19 -18.39 10.14
CA VAL A 117 -25.28 -19.04 9.20
C VAL A 117 -23.89 -18.40 9.34
N TYR A 118 -22.84 -19.18 9.23
CA TYR A 118 -21.45 -18.72 9.27
C TYR A 118 -20.80 -18.96 7.92
N LEU A 119 -20.13 -17.95 7.39
CA LEU A 119 -19.39 -18.02 6.13
C LEU A 119 -17.89 -18.00 6.40
N ASN A 120 -17.11 -18.70 5.57
CA ASN A 120 -15.64 -18.74 5.64
C ASN A 120 -14.95 -17.48 5.04
N ILE A 121 -15.61 -16.33 5.12
CA ILE A 121 -15.06 -15.03 4.72
C ILE A 121 -15.11 -14.09 5.91
N GLY A 122 -13.99 -13.41 6.18
CA GLY A 122 -13.86 -12.52 7.33
C GLY A 122 -13.42 -11.11 6.95
N ALA A 123 -12.97 -10.35 7.96
CA ALA A 123 -12.40 -9.02 7.77
C ALA A 123 -11.19 -9.04 6.82
N LEU A 124 -10.41 -10.14 6.82
CA LEU A 124 -9.30 -10.33 5.89
C LEU A 124 -9.75 -10.41 4.42
N ASP A 125 -10.94 -10.95 4.18
CA ASP A 125 -11.59 -11.02 2.86
C ASP A 125 -12.40 -9.77 2.53
N ARG A 126 -12.37 -8.78 3.44
CA ARG A 126 -13.14 -7.54 3.41
C ARG A 126 -14.65 -7.76 3.49
N ALA A 127 -15.08 -8.82 4.17
CA ALA A 127 -16.47 -8.95 4.60
C ALA A 127 -16.82 -7.79 5.54
N ARG A 128 -18.03 -7.25 5.42
CA ARG A 128 -18.53 -6.12 6.22
C ARG A 128 -19.99 -6.34 6.61
N PRO A 129 -20.41 -5.92 7.82
CA PRO A 129 -21.82 -5.91 8.16
C PRO A 129 -22.64 -5.12 7.13
N GLY A 130 -23.82 -5.64 6.79
CA GLY A 130 -24.72 -5.11 5.76
C GLY A 130 -24.48 -5.66 4.35
N MET A 131 -23.37 -6.35 4.08
CA MET A 131 -23.13 -6.97 2.76
C MET A 131 -24.15 -8.09 2.49
N GLU A 132 -24.80 -8.03 1.34
CA GLU A 132 -25.75 -9.04 0.86
C GLU A 132 -25.04 -9.99 -0.12
N LEU A 133 -25.25 -11.29 0.07
CA LEU A 133 -24.54 -12.34 -0.63
C LEU A 133 -25.53 -13.39 -1.13
N ASN A 134 -25.37 -13.78 -2.40
CA ASN A 134 -26.15 -14.86 -3.00
C ASN A 134 -25.49 -16.20 -2.69
N VAL A 135 -26.27 -17.12 -2.15
CA VAL A 135 -25.83 -18.48 -1.83
C VAL A 135 -26.44 -19.47 -2.81
N TYR A 136 -25.61 -20.38 -3.28
CA TYR A 136 -25.91 -21.41 -4.24
C TYR A 136 -25.48 -22.78 -3.70
N ARG A 137 -26.16 -23.82 -4.15
CA ARG A 137 -25.77 -25.21 -3.94
C ARG A 137 -25.21 -25.76 -5.25
N GLU A 138 -24.03 -26.37 -5.18
CA GLU A 138 -23.47 -27.05 -6.34
C GLU A 138 -24.28 -28.31 -6.64
N GLY A 139 -24.83 -28.37 -7.85
CA GLY A 139 -25.59 -29.49 -8.39
C GLY A 139 -24.71 -30.43 -9.22
N GLU A 140 -25.29 -30.97 -10.30
CA GLU A 140 -24.63 -31.97 -11.14
C GLU A 140 -23.46 -31.38 -11.96
N GLU A 141 -22.48 -32.23 -12.28
CA GLU A 141 -21.36 -31.87 -13.14
C GLU A 141 -21.81 -31.69 -14.59
N ILE A 142 -21.46 -30.55 -15.17
CA ILE A 142 -21.73 -30.24 -16.58
C ILE A 142 -20.50 -30.64 -17.38
N THR A 143 -20.61 -31.72 -18.15
CA THR A 143 -19.52 -32.20 -19.02
C THR A 143 -19.80 -31.90 -20.48
N ASP A 144 -18.78 -31.48 -21.21
CA ASP A 144 -18.84 -31.30 -22.67
C ASP A 144 -19.10 -32.66 -23.36
N PRO A 145 -20.14 -32.79 -24.19
CA PRO A 145 -20.54 -34.08 -24.74
C PRO A 145 -19.56 -34.65 -25.79
N GLU A 146 -18.74 -33.80 -26.42
CA GLU A 146 -17.79 -34.23 -27.45
C GLU A 146 -16.43 -34.57 -26.85
N THR A 147 -15.98 -33.78 -25.87
CA THR A 147 -14.64 -33.89 -25.27
C THR A 147 -14.62 -34.63 -23.94
N GLY A 148 -15.77 -34.80 -23.27
CA GLY A 148 -15.87 -35.33 -21.92
C GLY A 148 -15.27 -34.42 -20.84
N ARG A 149 -14.88 -33.19 -21.19
CA ARG A 149 -14.25 -32.25 -20.27
C ARG A 149 -15.29 -31.65 -19.32
N LEU A 150 -14.99 -31.63 -18.02
CA LEU A 150 -15.80 -30.92 -17.03
C LEU A 150 -15.78 -29.41 -17.33
N LEU A 151 -16.95 -28.84 -17.62
CA LEU A 151 -17.15 -27.42 -17.88
C LEU A 151 -17.51 -26.67 -16.59
N GLY A 152 -18.15 -27.34 -15.63
CA GLY A 152 -18.53 -26.75 -14.36
C GLY A 152 -19.53 -27.63 -13.62
N ARG A 153 -20.23 -27.03 -12.66
CA ARG A 153 -21.34 -27.64 -11.93
C ARG A 153 -22.56 -26.74 -12.05
N GLU A 154 -23.74 -27.35 -12.09
CA GLU A 154 -24.99 -26.62 -11.95
C GLU A 154 -25.01 -25.87 -10.61
N LYS A 155 -25.68 -24.72 -10.57
CA LYS A 155 -25.79 -23.90 -9.37
C LYS A 155 -27.26 -23.65 -9.06
N ASP A 156 -27.75 -24.29 -8.01
CA ASP A 156 -29.10 -24.08 -7.51
C ASP A 156 -29.09 -22.89 -6.55
N PHE A 157 -29.87 -21.85 -6.84
CA PHE A 157 -29.99 -20.71 -5.94
C PHE A 157 -30.71 -21.13 -4.65
N VAL A 158 -30.05 -20.93 -3.50
CA VAL A 158 -30.59 -21.28 -2.18
C VAL A 158 -31.26 -20.06 -1.54
N GLY A 159 -30.63 -18.89 -1.62
CA GLY A 159 -31.17 -17.66 -1.04
C GLY A 159 -30.14 -16.54 -0.91
N ILE A 160 -30.58 -15.42 -0.34
CA ILE A 160 -29.74 -14.25 -0.05
C ILE A 160 -29.49 -14.17 1.45
N VAL A 161 -28.24 -13.93 1.85
CA VAL A 161 -27.84 -13.71 3.23
C VAL A 161 -27.21 -12.34 3.41
N GLN A 162 -27.45 -11.70 4.55
CA GLN A 162 -26.82 -10.44 4.93
C GLN A 162 -25.84 -10.65 6.07
N ILE A 163 -24.62 -10.14 5.93
CA ILE A 163 -23.61 -10.18 6.99
C ILE A 163 -24.05 -9.28 8.15
N ILE A 164 -24.12 -9.83 9.36
CA ILE A 164 -24.47 -9.08 10.59
C ILE A 164 -23.27 -8.90 11.52
N GLY A 165 -22.30 -9.81 11.46
CA GLY A 165 -21.08 -9.79 12.27
C GLY A 165 -19.90 -10.28 11.47
N VAL A 166 -18.73 -9.68 11.70
CA VAL A 166 -17.50 -10.04 10.99
C VAL A 166 -16.40 -10.26 12.01
N GLU A 167 -15.81 -11.44 11.95
CA GLU A 167 -14.60 -11.82 12.65
C GLU A 167 -13.43 -11.79 11.67
N LYS A 168 -12.22 -12.06 12.17
CA LYS A 168 -11.00 -11.97 11.36
C LYS A 168 -11.06 -12.88 10.11
N GLU A 169 -11.53 -14.13 10.28
CA GLU A 169 -11.47 -15.19 9.27
C GLU A 169 -12.87 -15.72 8.85
N TYR A 170 -13.93 -15.28 9.52
CA TYR A 170 -15.29 -15.71 9.21
C TYR A 170 -16.29 -14.58 9.48
N SER A 171 -17.52 -14.76 9.00
CA SER A 171 -18.61 -13.80 9.22
C SER A 171 -19.88 -14.53 9.60
N GLN A 172 -20.66 -13.91 10.48
CA GLN A 172 -22.01 -14.34 10.82
C GLN A 172 -23.02 -13.62 9.93
N VAL A 173 -23.97 -14.37 9.38
CA VAL A 173 -24.97 -13.86 8.45
C VAL A 173 -26.37 -14.32 8.83
N VAL A 174 -27.37 -13.51 8.46
CA VAL A 174 -28.78 -13.83 8.57
C VAL A 174 -29.42 -13.91 7.18
N PRO A 175 -30.27 -14.91 6.91
CA PRO A 175 -31.05 -14.93 5.67
C PRO A 175 -32.02 -13.73 5.58
N ILE A 176 -32.22 -13.20 4.37
CA ILE A 176 -33.17 -12.09 4.13
C ILE A 176 -34.56 -12.63 3.78
N GLU A 177 -34.64 -13.60 2.85
CA GLU A 177 -35.90 -14.13 2.29
C GLU A 177 -36.05 -15.66 2.45
N ALA A 178 -35.09 -16.31 3.10
CA ALA A 178 -35.06 -17.77 3.29
C ALA A 178 -35.04 -18.13 4.78
N ASN A 179 -35.31 -19.40 5.12
CA ASN A 179 -35.14 -19.88 6.48
C ASN A 179 -33.69 -20.34 6.67
N THR A 180 -33.18 -20.23 7.90
CA THR A 180 -31.83 -20.70 8.24
C THR A 180 -31.63 -22.19 7.92
N GLY A 181 -32.71 -22.99 8.00
CA GLY A 181 -32.69 -24.43 7.68
C GLY A 181 -32.57 -24.77 6.19
N ASP A 182 -32.73 -23.79 5.28
CA ASP A 182 -32.62 -24.02 3.83
C ASP A 182 -31.14 -24.13 3.38
N PHE A 183 -30.26 -23.49 4.15
CA PHE A 183 -28.82 -23.49 3.95
C PHE A 183 -28.17 -24.74 4.51
N ARG A 184 -27.09 -25.18 3.87
CA ARG A 184 -26.27 -26.32 4.29
C ARG A 184 -24.80 -25.93 4.29
N GLU A 185 -24.04 -26.60 5.14
CA GLU A 185 -22.59 -26.53 5.04
C GLU A 185 -22.14 -26.91 3.62
N SER A 186 -21.12 -26.23 3.13
CA SER A 186 -20.64 -26.32 1.75
C SER A 186 -21.46 -25.64 0.66
N ASP A 187 -22.63 -25.06 0.96
CA ASP A 187 -23.25 -24.14 0.01
C ASP A 187 -22.25 -23.00 -0.27
N THR A 188 -22.15 -22.55 -1.51
CA THR A 188 -21.13 -21.61 -1.97
C THR A 188 -21.76 -20.34 -2.51
N GLY A 189 -20.96 -19.29 -2.63
CA GLY A 189 -21.40 -18.10 -3.32
C GLY A 189 -20.24 -17.31 -3.86
N GLU A 190 -20.57 -16.38 -4.74
CA GLU A 190 -19.64 -15.40 -5.27
C GLU A 190 -20.03 -14.05 -4.72
N PHE A 191 -19.03 -13.26 -4.37
CA PHE A 191 -19.23 -11.89 -3.96
C PHE A 191 -18.36 -10.99 -4.81
N LEU A 192 -18.99 -9.95 -5.34
CA LEU A 192 -18.26 -8.85 -5.90
C LEU A 192 -17.65 -8.11 -4.71
N ARG A 193 -16.32 -8.14 -4.58
CA ARG A 193 -15.63 -7.13 -3.78
C ARG A 193 -15.99 -5.80 -4.43
N GLY A 194 -16.96 -5.08 -3.87
CA GLY A 194 -17.43 -3.82 -4.43
C GLY A 194 -16.25 -2.89 -4.67
N SER A 195 -16.34 -2.03 -5.69
CA SER A 195 -15.27 -1.09 -6.03
C SER A 195 -14.89 -0.25 -4.80
N PRO A 196 -13.74 -0.49 -4.16
CA PRO A 196 -13.43 0.19 -2.93
C PRO A 196 -13.29 1.67 -3.20
N THR A 197 -13.81 2.46 -2.27
CA THR A 197 -13.69 3.90 -2.28
C THR A 197 -12.39 4.29 -1.60
N LEU A 198 -11.39 4.69 -2.38
CA LEU A 198 -10.09 5.13 -1.89
C LEU A 198 -10.09 6.64 -1.67
N ALA A 199 -9.75 7.06 -0.46
CA ALA A 199 -9.43 8.44 -0.18
C ALA A 199 -7.94 8.69 -0.37
N VAL A 200 -7.56 9.80 -1.01
CA VAL A 200 -6.15 10.25 -1.05
C VAL A 200 -6.01 11.44 -0.12
N ALA A 201 -5.29 11.27 1.00
CA ALA A 201 -5.16 12.28 2.05
C ALA A 201 -4.09 13.36 1.75
N GLY A 202 -3.38 13.22 0.63
CA GLY A 202 -2.24 14.05 0.27
C GLY A 202 -0.92 13.44 0.74
N ILE A 203 0.14 13.73 -0.01
CA ILE A 203 1.51 13.30 0.29
C ILE A 203 2.26 14.51 0.82
N THR A 204 2.84 14.36 2.01
CA THR A 204 3.43 15.47 2.78
C THR A 204 4.94 15.32 2.91
N ASN A 205 5.66 16.31 3.44
CA ASN A 205 7.06 16.16 3.82
C ASN A 205 7.19 15.48 5.21
N LEU A 206 8.42 15.31 5.70
CA LEU A 206 8.67 14.72 7.04
C LEU A 206 8.10 15.55 8.20
N ASN A 207 7.89 16.86 8.01
CA ASN A 207 7.25 17.73 8.99
C ASN A 207 5.72 17.69 8.90
N GLY A 208 5.18 16.97 7.92
CA GLY A 208 3.75 16.91 7.63
C GLY A 208 3.24 18.08 6.78
N ASP A 209 4.08 18.98 6.28
CA ASP A 209 3.64 20.07 5.41
C ASP A 209 3.42 19.58 3.98
N GLU A 210 2.58 20.29 3.24
CA GLU A 210 2.43 20.06 1.80
C GLU A 210 3.73 20.43 1.06
N SER A 211 4.16 19.58 0.14
CA SER A 211 5.27 19.89 -0.76
C SER A 211 4.78 19.95 -2.21
N PRO A 212 5.35 20.79 -3.09
CA PRO A 212 4.97 20.84 -4.50
C PRO A 212 5.05 19.46 -5.18
N TYR A 213 6.08 18.68 -4.84
CA TYR A 213 6.23 17.32 -5.35
C TYR A 213 5.19 16.34 -4.79
N GLY A 214 4.88 16.43 -3.49
CA GLY A 214 3.82 15.64 -2.85
C GLY A 214 2.43 15.93 -3.44
N MET A 215 2.14 17.20 -3.76
CA MET A 215 0.92 17.59 -4.46
C MET A 215 0.86 16.97 -5.86
N LEU A 216 1.95 17.07 -6.64
CA LEU A 216 2.05 16.47 -7.97
C LEU A 216 1.81 14.95 -7.94
N LEU A 217 2.46 14.25 -7.01
CA LEU A 217 2.28 12.81 -6.82
C LEU A 217 0.83 12.46 -6.47
N SER A 218 0.23 13.21 -5.55
CA SER A 218 -1.16 12.98 -5.15
C SER A 218 -2.11 13.14 -6.35
N GLU A 219 -1.90 14.18 -7.16
CA GLU A 219 -2.71 14.45 -8.34
C GLU A 219 -2.54 13.37 -9.42
N GLN A 220 -1.31 12.88 -9.63
CA GLN A 220 -1.04 11.79 -10.56
C GLN A 220 -1.65 10.47 -10.10
N ILE A 221 -1.53 10.11 -8.82
CA ILE A 221 -2.15 8.91 -8.26
C ILE A 221 -3.67 8.98 -8.39
N ILE A 222 -4.28 10.12 -8.07
CA ILE A 222 -5.73 10.33 -8.25
C ILE A 222 -6.11 10.17 -9.72
N GLY A 223 -5.35 10.78 -10.63
CA GLY A 223 -5.56 10.69 -12.06
C GLY A 223 -5.51 9.26 -12.58
N THR A 224 -4.48 8.50 -12.22
CA THR A 224 -4.29 7.11 -12.65
C THR A 224 -5.34 6.17 -12.03
N LEU A 225 -5.64 6.30 -10.73
CA LEU A 225 -6.65 5.46 -10.09
C LEU A 225 -8.07 5.73 -10.61
N LYS A 226 -8.41 6.97 -10.98
CA LYS A 226 -9.72 7.31 -11.57
C LYS A 226 -9.94 6.66 -12.95
N GLN A 227 -8.88 6.24 -13.64
CA GLN A 227 -9.01 5.52 -14.92
C GLN A 227 -9.44 4.06 -14.72
N ASN A 228 -9.31 3.52 -13.50
CA ASN A 228 -9.74 2.16 -13.20
C ASN A 228 -11.21 2.14 -12.71
N PRO A 229 -12.16 1.57 -13.47
CA PRO A 229 -13.57 1.49 -13.05
C PRO A 229 -13.79 0.60 -11.83
N GLU A 230 -12.83 -0.26 -11.47
CA GLU A 230 -12.89 -1.12 -10.29
C GLU A 230 -12.62 -0.35 -8.99
N VAL A 231 -12.24 0.93 -9.06
CA VAL A 231 -11.92 1.75 -7.88
C VAL A 231 -12.70 3.05 -7.91
N LYS A 232 -13.31 3.43 -6.79
CA LYS A 232 -13.86 4.78 -6.61
C LYS A 232 -12.81 5.63 -5.92
N VAL A 233 -12.48 6.80 -6.45
CA VAL A 233 -11.47 7.67 -5.84
C VAL A 233 -12.12 8.95 -5.34
N VAL A 234 -11.97 9.21 -4.04
CA VAL A 234 -12.43 10.44 -3.40
C VAL A 234 -11.21 11.27 -3.03
N GLU A 235 -11.14 12.46 -3.59
CA GLU A 235 -10.09 13.42 -3.25
C GLU A 235 -10.41 14.11 -1.93
N ARG A 236 -9.44 14.17 -1.03
CA ARG A 236 -9.62 14.77 0.31
C ARG A 236 -8.43 15.68 0.63
N LYS A 237 -8.19 16.69 -0.20
CA LYS A 237 -7.06 17.65 -0.04
C LYS A 237 -6.91 18.21 1.38
N HIS A 238 -8.01 18.38 2.12
CA HIS A 238 -8.00 18.91 3.49
C HIS A 238 -7.96 17.85 4.60
N LEU A 239 -8.01 16.56 4.25
CA LEU A 239 -7.99 15.48 5.23
C LEU A 239 -6.60 15.29 5.85
N GLY A 240 -5.52 15.58 5.13
CA GLY A 240 -4.17 15.57 5.71
C GLY A 240 -4.05 16.53 6.90
N GLN A 241 -4.65 17.72 6.82
CA GLN A 241 -4.67 18.68 7.92
C GLN A 241 -5.51 18.18 9.11
N ILE A 242 -6.68 17.62 8.83
CA ILE A 242 -7.57 17.03 9.85
C ILE A 242 -6.87 15.84 10.52
N LEU A 243 -6.20 14.97 9.75
CA LEU A 243 -5.45 13.84 10.29
C LEU A 243 -4.24 14.30 11.11
N ARG A 244 -3.57 15.39 10.75
CA ARG A 244 -2.49 15.99 11.57
C ARG A 244 -3.01 16.52 12.90
N GLU A 245 -4.07 17.32 12.88
CA GLU A 245 -4.72 17.83 14.10
C GLU A 245 -5.16 16.69 15.02
N LEU A 246 -5.48 15.52 14.45
CA LEU A 246 -5.90 14.33 15.20
C LEU A 246 -4.76 13.34 15.55
N ALA A 247 -3.63 13.30 14.82
CA ALA A 247 -2.57 12.29 14.95
C ALA A 247 -1.29 12.76 15.67
N ILE A 248 -1.16 14.06 15.97
CA ILE A 248 0.08 14.63 16.52
C ILE A 248 0.42 14.17 17.95
N GLU A 249 -0.46 13.48 18.68
CA GLU A 249 -0.11 13.14 20.07
C GLU A 249 0.73 11.86 20.27
N LYS A 250 0.84 10.91 19.32
CA LYS A 250 1.48 9.60 19.66
C LYS A 250 2.25 8.78 18.62
N PHE A 251 2.29 9.10 17.31
CA PHE A 251 2.73 8.10 16.31
C PHE A 251 3.88 8.48 15.35
N LEU A 252 4.44 9.70 15.37
CA LEU A 252 5.38 10.14 14.32
C LEU A 252 6.83 10.41 14.75
N LEU A 253 7.27 9.94 15.93
CA LEU A 253 8.71 9.97 16.26
C LEU A 253 9.27 8.54 16.31
N PRO A 254 10.37 8.23 15.58
CA PRO A 254 11.21 7.11 15.99
C PRO A 254 11.66 7.37 17.42
N ARG A 255 11.36 6.44 18.34
CA ARG A 255 11.84 6.54 19.72
C ARG A 255 13.36 6.56 19.67
N THR A 256 13.96 7.70 19.98
CA THR A 256 15.41 7.75 20.19
C THR A 256 15.74 7.01 21.50
N PRO A 257 16.89 6.32 21.61
CA PRO A 257 17.31 5.66 22.85
C PRO A 257 17.48 6.61 24.05
N ALA A 258 17.39 7.92 23.85
CA ALA A 258 17.55 8.93 24.91
C ALA A 258 16.40 8.91 25.92
N ASP A 259 15.20 8.46 25.54
CA ASP A 259 14.02 8.45 26.42
C ASP A 259 14.06 7.34 27.48
N ALA A 260 15.04 6.44 27.45
CA ALA A 260 15.23 5.38 28.44
C ALA A 260 16.14 5.77 29.63
N THR A 261 16.63 7.02 29.70
CA THR A 261 17.63 7.44 30.70
C THR A 261 17.24 8.65 31.56
N ARG A 262 15.97 8.75 31.97
CA ARG A 262 15.61 9.47 33.20
C ARG A 262 15.25 8.50 34.32
N GLY A 263 16.29 7.85 34.82
CA GLY A 263 16.27 7.10 36.07
C GLY A 263 17.52 7.42 36.87
N ASN A 264 17.63 8.65 37.38
CA ASN A 264 18.52 9.03 38.47
C ASN A 264 18.27 10.48 38.90
N GLU A 265 17.18 10.72 39.60
CA GLU A 265 17.13 11.81 40.57
C GLU A 265 16.90 11.20 41.97
N LYS A 266 17.78 11.59 42.90
CA LYS A 266 17.82 11.15 44.29
C LYS A 266 16.48 11.43 45.00
N PRO A 267 16.11 10.60 46.01
CA PRO A 267 14.86 10.79 46.72
C PRO A 267 14.92 12.05 47.59
N ILE A 268 14.04 13.00 47.32
CA ILE A 268 13.67 14.06 48.26
C ILE A 268 12.64 13.43 49.21
N ALA A 269 12.94 13.45 50.51
CA ALA A 269 12.07 12.93 51.55
C ALA A 269 10.71 13.64 51.54
N LEU A 270 9.65 12.90 51.23
CA LEU A 270 8.28 13.37 51.39
C LEU A 270 7.77 13.05 52.79
N LYS A 271 7.38 14.10 53.52
CA LYS A 271 6.50 14.01 54.67
C LYS A 271 5.14 13.48 54.23
N THR A 272 4.63 12.54 55.02
CA THR A 272 3.30 11.96 54.94
C THR A 272 2.23 13.04 55.00
N LEU A 273 1.44 13.16 53.93
CA LEU A 273 0.14 13.83 53.94
C LEU A 273 -0.84 12.91 53.21
N ASP A 274 -1.89 12.53 53.94
CA ASP A 274 -3.01 11.72 53.49
C ASP A 274 -3.65 12.33 52.24
N LEU A 275 -3.61 11.61 51.13
CA LEU A 275 -4.43 11.86 49.94
C LEU A 275 -5.23 10.60 49.65
N LYS A 276 -6.55 10.74 49.80
CA LYS A 276 -7.56 9.79 49.35
C LYS A 276 -7.26 9.38 47.90
N GLU A 277 -7.31 8.07 47.65
CA GLU A 277 -7.25 7.45 46.33
C GLU A 277 -8.30 8.10 45.42
N ALA A 278 -7.83 8.96 44.51
CA ALA A 278 -8.57 9.32 43.32
C ALA A 278 -8.25 8.25 42.28
N GLU A 279 -9.28 7.58 41.77
CA GLU A 279 -9.15 6.70 40.62
C GLU A 279 -8.49 7.46 39.47
N PRO A 280 -7.51 6.86 38.76
CA PRO A 280 -6.87 7.52 37.63
C PRO A 280 -7.94 7.81 36.56
N PRO A 281 -7.94 9.00 35.94
CA PRO A 281 -8.87 9.28 34.85
C PRO A 281 -8.64 8.26 33.74
N GLU A 282 -9.70 7.56 33.33
CA GLU A 282 -9.70 6.75 32.11
C GLU A 282 -9.26 7.65 30.95
N VAL A 283 -8.07 7.40 30.42
CA VAL A 283 -7.59 8.04 29.19
C VAL A 283 -8.38 7.38 28.06
N PRO A 284 -9.23 8.11 27.32
CA PRO A 284 -9.92 7.53 26.18
C PRO A 284 -8.85 7.06 25.19
N ASP A 285 -8.88 5.77 24.88
CA ASP A 285 -7.93 5.12 23.98
C ASP A 285 -8.24 5.54 22.53
N ASN A 286 -7.85 6.76 22.21
CA ASN A 286 -7.99 7.46 20.94
C ASN A 286 -7.10 6.81 19.86
N SER A 287 -7.31 5.52 19.60
CA SER A 287 -6.54 4.73 18.66
C SER A 287 -6.67 5.31 17.24
N LEU A 288 -5.60 5.19 16.45
CA LEU A 288 -5.59 5.60 15.04
C LEU A 288 -6.78 5.02 14.26
N ALA A 289 -7.25 3.83 14.64
CA ALA A 289 -8.43 3.18 14.07
C ALA A 289 -9.72 3.96 14.30
N GLU A 290 -9.96 4.48 15.51
CA GLU A 290 -11.15 5.31 15.76
C GLU A 290 -11.13 6.61 14.95
N LYS A 291 -9.94 7.17 14.75
CA LYS A 291 -9.75 8.41 13.99
C LYS A 291 -9.89 8.20 12.48
N LEU A 292 -9.39 7.08 11.95
CA LEU A 292 -9.56 6.71 10.54
C LEU A 292 -11.02 6.37 10.20
N ARG A 293 -11.78 5.80 11.16
CA ARG A 293 -13.22 5.58 11.01
C ARG A 293 -14.03 6.88 10.79
N MET A 294 -13.49 8.04 11.16
CA MET A 294 -14.14 9.33 10.90
C MET A 294 -14.13 9.72 9.42
N ILE A 295 -13.32 9.06 8.59
CA ILE A 295 -13.27 9.27 7.14
C ILE A 295 -14.45 8.53 6.51
N LYS A 296 -15.65 9.08 6.71
CA LYS A 296 -16.89 8.51 6.16
C LYS A 296 -16.82 8.43 4.64
N GLY A 297 -17.21 7.27 4.13
CA GLY A 297 -17.31 7.01 2.69
C GLY A 297 -16.00 6.64 2.00
N ALA A 298 -14.94 6.29 2.75
CA ALA A 298 -13.75 5.68 2.18
C ALA A 298 -13.49 4.32 2.85
N ASP A 299 -13.12 3.33 2.04
CA ASP A 299 -12.79 1.97 2.44
C ASP A 299 -11.31 1.83 2.82
N ALA A 300 -10.46 2.63 2.17
CA ALA A 300 -9.06 2.77 2.51
C ALA A 300 -8.57 4.20 2.20
N VAL A 301 -7.46 4.58 2.83
CA VAL A 301 -6.83 5.88 2.69
C VAL A 301 -5.41 5.68 2.19
N ILE A 302 -5.06 6.40 1.13
CA ILE A 302 -3.70 6.53 0.64
C ILE A 302 -3.05 7.72 1.35
N VAL A 303 -1.96 7.44 2.05
CA VAL A 303 -1.12 8.43 2.73
C VAL A 303 0.32 8.28 2.24
N GLY A 304 1.11 9.34 2.36
CA GLY A 304 2.52 9.24 2.04
C GLY A 304 3.37 10.40 2.53
N THR A 305 4.67 10.17 2.52
CA THR A 305 5.70 11.15 2.88
C THR A 305 6.76 11.24 1.79
N VAL A 306 7.28 12.44 1.57
CA VAL A 306 8.38 12.75 0.65
C VAL A 306 9.50 13.40 1.45
N ALA A 307 10.75 12.98 1.22
CA ALA A 307 11.94 13.64 1.72
C ALA A 307 12.91 13.93 0.57
N ASP A 308 13.56 15.08 0.57
CA ASP A 308 14.66 15.35 -0.34
C ASP A 308 15.93 14.65 0.18
N VAL A 309 16.56 13.87 -0.71
CA VAL A 309 17.80 13.15 -0.46
C VAL A 309 18.73 13.39 -1.64
N ASN A 310 19.62 14.37 -1.49
CA ASN A 310 20.65 14.73 -2.48
C ASN A 310 20.08 15.04 -3.89
N GLY A 311 18.97 15.76 -3.98
CA GLY A 311 18.33 16.11 -5.26
C GLY A 311 17.49 14.98 -5.87
N ALA A 312 17.33 13.87 -5.13
CA ALA A 312 16.31 12.86 -5.38
C ALA A 312 15.21 12.96 -4.31
N ALA A 313 14.00 12.47 -4.60
CA ALA A 313 12.93 12.39 -3.63
C ALA A 313 12.79 10.96 -3.09
N ALA A 314 13.02 10.73 -1.80
CA ALA A 314 12.62 9.51 -1.12
C ALA A 314 11.12 9.58 -0.82
N VAL A 315 10.33 8.68 -1.39
CA VAL A 315 8.87 8.65 -1.29
C VAL A 315 8.42 7.38 -0.56
N ASN A 316 7.65 7.53 0.50
CA ASN A 316 6.93 6.43 1.16
C ASN A 316 5.44 6.60 0.91
N LEU A 317 4.78 5.57 0.37
CA LEU A 317 3.33 5.54 0.17
C LEU A 317 2.74 4.34 0.93
N ARG A 318 1.55 4.52 1.48
CA ARG A 318 0.80 3.48 2.22
C ARG A 318 -0.67 3.54 1.87
N VAL A 319 -1.29 2.36 1.82
CA VAL A 319 -2.75 2.19 1.80
C VAL A 319 -3.17 1.65 3.15
N VAL A 320 -4.07 2.35 3.82
CA VAL A 320 -4.53 2.01 5.18
C VAL A 320 -6.03 1.76 5.15
N ASP A 321 -6.47 0.60 5.65
CA ASP A 321 -7.89 0.27 5.79
C ASP A 321 -8.55 1.16 6.85
N THR A 322 -9.67 1.81 6.51
CA THR A 322 -10.33 2.76 7.43
C THR A 322 -11.06 2.11 8.59
N SER A 323 -11.42 0.83 8.45
CA SER A 323 -12.19 0.10 9.48
C SER A 323 -11.29 -0.52 10.55
N THR A 324 -10.10 -0.98 10.14
CA THR A 324 -9.14 -1.73 10.97
C THR A 324 -7.85 -0.97 11.27
N ALA A 325 -7.56 0.14 10.57
CA ALA A 325 -6.25 0.80 10.54
C ALA A 325 -5.09 -0.07 10.06
N ALA A 326 -5.35 -1.25 9.50
CA ALA A 326 -4.30 -2.10 8.96
C ALA A 326 -3.67 -1.46 7.71
N VAL A 327 -2.34 -1.49 7.62
CA VAL A 327 -1.64 -1.15 6.38
C VAL A 327 -1.85 -2.30 5.40
N LEU A 328 -2.58 -2.04 4.33
CA LEU A 328 -2.90 -3.00 3.27
C LEU A 328 -1.76 -3.14 2.28
N TYR A 329 -1.04 -2.06 2.02
CA TYR A 329 0.10 -2.00 1.10
C TYR A 329 1.02 -0.84 1.47
N SER A 330 2.32 -1.01 1.28
CA SER A 330 3.29 0.06 1.39
C SER A 330 4.36 -0.07 0.33
N THR A 331 4.88 1.06 -0.14
CA THR A 331 6.06 1.09 -1.01
C THR A 331 6.95 2.25 -0.59
N HIS A 332 8.25 2.07 -0.76
CA HIS A 332 9.25 3.10 -0.54
C HIS A 332 10.17 3.16 -1.77
N LYS A 333 10.32 4.32 -2.42
CA LYS A 333 11.13 4.46 -3.63
C LYS A 333 11.90 5.76 -3.61
N VAL A 334 13.08 5.74 -4.22
CA VAL A 334 13.85 6.96 -4.51
C VAL A 334 13.52 7.38 -5.94
N VAL A 335 13.01 8.60 -6.10
CA VAL A 335 12.68 9.18 -7.40
C VAL A 335 13.76 10.17 -7.81
N GLY A 336 14.39 9.91 -8.96
CA GLY A 336 15.42 10.80 -9.50
C GLY A 336 14.82 12.06 -10.13
N ASN A 337 15.41 13.22 -9.86
CA ASN A 337 15.07 14.52 -10.45
C ASN A 337 13.57 14.91 -10.33
N PRO A 338 12.99 14.99 -9.11
CA PRO A 338 11.59 15.35 -8.91
C PRO A 338 11.23 16.73 -9.50
N GLU A 339 12.16 17.69 -9.48
CA GLU A 339 11.94 19.05 -9.98
C GLU A 339 11.61 19.12 -11.48
N LYS A 340 12.23 18.26 -12.30
CA LYS A 340 11.92 18.20 -13.74
C LYS A 340 10.47 17.84 -14.00
N SER A 341 9.87 17.02 -13.14
CA SER A 341 8.46 16.64 -13.26
C SER A 341 7.50 17.78 -12.89
N ILE A 342 7.93 18.70 -12.02
CA ILE A 342 7.19 19.92 -11.69
C ILE A 342 7.27 20.91 -12.86
N GLN A 343 8.47 21.14 -13.39
CA GLN A 343 8.69 22.08 -14.51
C GLN A 343 8.00 21.65 -15.80
N ALA A 344 8.04 20.35 -16.13
CA ALA A 344 7.36 19.81 -17.32
C ALA A 344 5.84 20.05 -17.32
N ARG A 345 5.25 20.28 -16.13
CA ARG A 345 3.82 20.49 -15.95
C ARG A 345 3.43 21.95 -15.72
N GLY A 346 4.40 22.83 -15.44
CA GLY A 346 4.23 24.29 -15.34
C GLY A 346 3.86 25.00 -16.66
N LEU A 347 3.53 24.25 -17.72
CA LEU A 347 3.10 24.74 -19.04
C LEU A 347 1.64 25.20 -19.12
N PHE A 348 0.99 25.47 -17.97
CA PHE A 348 -0.21 26.29 -17.90
C PHE A 348 0.04 27.50 -17.00
N GLY A 349 0.34 28.64 -17.62
CA GLY A 349 0.25 29.95 -16.96
C GLY A 349 1.31 31.00 -17.29
N GLY A 350 2.34 30.68 -18.07
CA GLY A 350 3.28 31.67 -18.58
C GLY A 350 2.99 31.98 -20.04
N ILE A 351 2.48 33.17 -20.32
CA ILE A 351 2.41 33.73 -21.66
C ILE A 351 3.84 33.67 -22.23
N ALA A 352 4.02 32.94 -23.33
CA ALA A 352 5.26 33.00 -24.08
C ALA A 352 5.36 34.42 -24.66
N GLU A 353 6.10 35.30 -23.97
CA GLU A 353 6.68 36.46 -24.61
C GLU A 353 7.70 35.94 -25.63
N SER A 354 7.31 36.07 -26.89
CA SER A 354 8.15 35.89 -28.05
C SER A 354 9.16 37.03 -28.09
N ASP A 355 10.42 36.74 -27.74
CA ASP A 355 11.55 37.57 -28.15
C ASP A 355 12.42 36.77 -29.11
N GLU A 356 12.07 36.93 -30.39
CA GLU A 356 12.90 36.61 -31.53
C GLU A 356 13.80 37.83 -31.79
N ALA A 357 14.99 37.85 -31.18
CA ALA A 357 16.07 38.77 -31.55
C ALA A 357 17.42 38.06 -31.52
N ALA A 358 18.12 38.15 -32.64
CA ALA A 358 19.38 37.49 -32.98
C ALA A 358 20.58 37.96 -32.09
N PRO A 359 21.72 37.24 -32.10
CA PRO A 359 22.76 37.38 -31.09
C PRO A 359 23.73 38.52 -31.43
N GLU A 360 23.98 39.40 -30.46
CA GLU A 360 25.19 40.21 -30.43
C GLU A 360 26.20 39.60 -29.44
N GLU A 361 27.39 39.33 -29.97
CA GLU A 361 28.57 38.90 -29.24
C GLU A 361 28.95 39.95 -28.18
N THR A 362 28.94 39.55 -26.90
CA THR A 362 29.68 40.28 -25.87
C THR A 362 30.41 39.31 -24.95
N SER A 363 31.73 39.37 -25.06
CA SER A 363 32.72 38.77 -24.16
C SER A 363 32.54 39.28 -22.73
N ILE A 364 32.44 38.37 -21.76
CA ILE A 364 32.61 38.71 -20.34
C ILE A 364 33.64 37.78 -19.70
N GLU A 365 34.55 38.45 -18.99
CA GLU A 365 35.73 37.95 -18.31
C GLU A 365 35.42 36.92 -17.21
N THR A 366 36.28 35.91 -17.16
CA THR A 366 36.43 34.95 -16.05
C THR A 366 36.77 35.65 -14.73
N VAL A 367 35.83 35.66 -13.79
CA VAL A 367 36.10 35.92 -12.36
C VAL A 367 36.49 34.61 -11.68
N LYS A 368 37.78 34.47 -11.34
CA LYS A 368 38.30 33.44 -10.44
C LYS A 368 37.75 33.66 -9.03
N SER A 369 36.92 32.76 -8.53
CA SER A 369 36.67 32.62 -7.09
C SER A 369 37.38 31.37 -6.55
N LYS A 370 38.12 31.58 -5.45
CA LYS A 370 38.97 30.60 -4.78
C LYS A 370 38.14 29.47 -4.17
N SER A 371 38.50 28.23 -4.49
CA SER A 371 38.07 27.02 -3.79
C SER A 371 38.56 27.05 -2.33
N ARG A 372 37.64 26.84 -1.40
CA ARG A 372 37.93 26.56 0.01
C ARG A 372 37.74 25.05 0.22
N SER A 373 38.73 24.43 0.84
CA SER A 373 39.01 23.01 0.86
C SER A 373 37.87 22.11 1.35
N GLU A 374 37.64 21.07 0.56
CA GLU A 374 36.61 20.04 0.66
C GLU A 374 37.09 18.81 1.46
N THR A 375 37.94 19.03 2.47
CA THR A 375 38.60 17.92 3.22
C THR A 375 38.04 17.68 4.62
N ASP A 376 37.09 18.48 5.12
CA ASP A 376 36.60 18.35 6.51
C ASP A 376 35.21 17.69 6.64
N LYS A 377 34.48 17.48 5.53
CA LYS A 377 33.14 16.87 5.56
C LYS A 377 33.16 15.34 5.50
N GLY A 378 34.20 14.74 4.90
CA GLY A 378 34.37 13.29 4.85
C GLY A 378 34.57 12.68 6.24
N ASP A 379 35.28 13.39 7.12
CA ASP A 379 35.61 12.89 8.46
C ASP A 379 34.42 12.97 9.44
N LEU A 380 33.48 13.90 9.23
CA LEU A 380 32.26 14.00 10.02
C LEU A 380 31.26 12.89 9.68
N LEU A 381 31.13 12.57 8.39
CA LEU A 381 30.21 11.53 7.92
C LEU A 381 30.66 10.13 8.39
N ASP A 382 31.96 9.85 8.34
CA ASP A 382 32.52 8.57 8.78
C ASP A 382 32.41 8.37 10.30
N ARG A 383 32.50 9.45 11.09
CA ARG A 383 32.29 9.40 12.55
C ARG A 383 30.83 9.21 12.94
N ILE A 384 29.88 9.80 12.20
CA ILE A 384 28.44 9.61 12.43
C ILE A 384 28.02 8.18 12.08
N LEU A 385 28.52 7.64 10.96
CA LEU A 385 28.20 6.27 10.54
C LEU A 385 28.80 5.23 11.50
N ARG A 386 30.04 5.40 11.98
CA ARG A 386 30.62 4.50 13.00
C ARG A 386 29.87 4.53 14.34
N ALA A 387 29.31 5.67 14.73
CA ALA A 387 28.53 5.79 15.97
C ALA A 387 27.14 5.12 15.88
N ILE A 388 26.57 5.03 14.67
CA ILE A 388 25.27 4.39 14.43
C ILE A 388 25.40 2.86 14.35
N TYR A 389 26.51 2.34 13.82
CA TYR A 389 26.68 0.91 13.52
C TYR A 389 27.55 0.12 14.52
N SER A 390 28.00 0.71 15.63
CA SER A 390 28.86 0.03 16.64
C SER A 390 28.18 -0.28 17.97
N ARG A 391 26.85 -0.44 17.99
CA ARG A 391 26.10 -0.98 19.14
C ARG A 391 25.34 -2.23 18.80
#